data_AF-K7EZP7-F1
#
_entry.id   AF-K7EZP7-F1
#
_cell.length_a   1.000
_cell.length_b   1.000
_cell.length_c   1.000
_cell.angle_alpha   90.00
_cell.angle_beta   90.00
_cell.angle_gamma   90.00
#
_symmetry.space_group_name_H-M   'P 1'
#
loop_
_entity.id
_entity.type
_entity.pdbx_description
1 polymer ?
#
loop_
_entity_poly.entity_id
_entity_poly.type
_entity_poly.pdbx_seq_one_letter_code
_entity_poly.pdbx_strand_id
1 'polypeptide(L)'
;MELMGFLLVFLFTGVSSQVQLTQSGAEIKKPGESVKLTCKTSGYTFTSYHINWARQAPGKGLEWVGRINPNSGGTDYASAFQGRVTITRDNSITTAWLQLGSLRADDTATYYCAR
;
A
#
# COMPACT_ATOMS: atom_id res chain seq x y z
N MET A 1 -18.39 19.65 -55.51
CA MET A 1 -19.75 19.67 -54.94
C MET A 1 -20.18 18.21 -54.78
N GLU A 2 -19.43 17.45 -53.98
CA GLU A 2 -19.49 17.38 -52.51
C GLU A 2 -20.48 16.27 -52.11
N LEU A 3 -19.96 15.08 -51.85
CA LEU A 3 -20.50 14.21 -50.81
C LEU A 3 -19.37 13.32 -50.30
N MET A 4 -18.60 13.94 -49.40
CA MET A 4 -17.60 13.35 -48.52
C MET A 4 -18.19 12.10 -47.83
N GLY A 5 -17.76 10.91 -48.23
CA GLY A 5 -18.11 9.65 -47.56
C GLY A 5 -17.37 9.57 -46.23
N PHE A 6 -18.10 9.76 -45.14
CA PHE A 6 -17.59 9.74 -43.76
C PHE A 6 -16.88 8.41 -43.43
N LEU A 7 -15.57 8.45 -43.19
CA LEU A 7 -14.83 7.35 -42.56
C LEU A 7 -15.20 7.32 -41.07
N LEU A 8 -16.03 6.36 -40.66
CA LEU A 8 -16.33 6.10 -39.24
C LEU A 8 -15.08 5.52 -38.56
N VAL A 9 -14.30 6.38 -37.89
CA VAL A 9 -13.27 5.92 -36.94
C VAL A 9 -13.97 5.49 -35.67
N PHE A 10 -14.13 4.18 -35.47
CA PHE A 10 -14.53 3.64 -34.17
C PHE A 10 -13.37 3.79 -33.19
N LEU A 11 -13.38 4.87 -32.41
CA LEU A 11 -12.55 4.97 -31.21
C LEU A 11 -13.15 4.00 -30.18
N PHE A 12 -12.60 2.79 -30.08
CA PHE A 12 -12.83 1.96 -28.90
C PHE A 12 -12.21 2.69 -27.71
N THR A 13 -13.00 3.50 -27.00
CA THR A 13 -12.62 4.01 -25.67
C THR A 13 -12.73 2.84 -24.69
N GLY A 14 -11.75 1.95 -24.73
CA GLY A 14 -11.59 0.91 -23.73
C GLY A 14 -11.28 1.59 -22.40
N VAL A 15 -12.22 1.59 -21.46
CA VAL A 15 -11.95 1.98 -20.07
C VAL A 15 -11.14 0.86 -19.44
N SER A 16 -9.83 1.07 -19.33
CA SER A 16 -8.95 0.18 -18.54
C SER A 16 -9.12 0.54 -17.05
N SER A 17 -9.82 -0.29 -16.29
CA SER A 17 -9.81 -0.19 -14.83
C SER A 17 -8.51 -0.80 -14.30
N GLN A 18 -7.57 0.04 -13.86
CA GLN A 18 -6.35 -0.41 -13.20
C GLN A 18 -6.54 -0.33 -11.67
N VAL A 19 -6.33 -1.46 -11.01
CA VAL A 19 -6.20 -1.52 -9.55
C VAL A 19 -4.91 -0.81 -9.13
N GLN A 20 -5.00 0.22 -8.27
CA GLN A 20 -3.82 0.91 -7.75
C GLN A 20 -3.81 0.91 -6.21
N LEU A 21 -2.59 0.81 -5.66
CA LEU A 21 -2.29 1.02 -4.26
C LEU A 21 -1.64 2.39 -4.11
N THR A 22 -2.26 3.28 -3.35
CA THR A 22 -1.75 4.62 -3.09
C THR A 22 -1.30 4.72 -1.65
N GLN A 23 -0.03 5.04 -1.44
CA GLN A 23 0.53 5.23 -0.12
C GLN A 23 0.60 6.71 0.29
N SER A 24 0.64 6.96 1.60
CA SER A 24 1.02 8.27 2.13
C SER A 24 2.42 8.66 1.65
N GLY A 25 2.64 9.97 1.51
CA GLY A 25 3.94 10.50 1.08
C GLY A 25 5.07 10.25 2.09
N ALA A 26 6.28 10.64 1.72
CA ALA A 26 7.43 10.56 2.60
C ALA A 26 7.26 11.47 3.84
N GLU A 27 7.66 10.96 5.00
CA GLU A 27 7.63 11.69 6.26
C GLU A 27 9.01 11.64 6.92
N ILE A 28 9.47 12.80 7.42
CA ILE A 28 10.67 12.89 8.26
C ILE A 28 10.20 13.02 9.71
N LYS A 29 10.68 12.12 10.57
CA LYS A 29 10.34 12.07 12.00
C LYS A 29 11.60 12.16 12.85
N LYS A 30 11.47 12.67 14.07
CA LYS A 30 12.54 12.65 15.06
C LYS A 30 12.62 11.26 15.72
N PRO A 31 13.81 10.86 16.23
CA PRO A 31 13.93 9.67 17.05
C PRO A 31 12.95 9.69 18.24
N GLY A 32 12.34 8.55 18.54
CA GLY A 32 11.34 8.41 19.61
C GLY A 32 9.90 8.74 19.21
N GLU A 33 9.67 9.44 18.09
CA GLU A 33 8.33 9.70 17.58
C GLU A 33 7.69 8.43 17.00
N SER A 34 6.43 8.55 16.55
CA SER A 34 5.71 7.50 15.84
C SER A 34 5.33 7.96 14.44
N VAL A 35 5.22 7.00 13.52
CA VAL A 35 4.70 7.22 12.17
C VAL A 35 3.55 6.26 11.90
N LYS A 36 2.55 6.72 11.13
CA LYS A 36 1.43 5.90 10.68
C LYS A 36 1.32 6.00 9.16
N LEU A 37 1.88 5.00 8.48
CA LEU A 37 1.82 4.89 7.04
C LEU A 37 0.44 4.43 6.61
N THR A 38 -0.05 4.99 5.51
CA THR A 38 -1.36 4.64 4.95
C THR A 38 -1.18 3.97 3.60
N CYS A 39 -1.98 2.93 3.33
CA CYS A 39 -2.09 2.27 2.03
C CYS A 39 -3.58 2.20 1.66
N LYS A 40 -3.97 2.84 0.56
CA LYS A 40 -5.35 2.88 0.06
C LYS A 40 -5.47 2.15 -1.26
N THR A 41 -6.58 1.46 -1.46
CA THR A 41 -6.97 0.93 -2.76
C THR A 41 -7.83 1.96 -3.50
N SER A 42 -7.67 2.04 -4.83
CA SER A 42 -8.61 2.75 -5.70
C SER A 42 -9.32 1.75 -6.61
N GLY A 43 -10.65 1.87 -6.72
CA GLY A 43 -11.47 1.05 -7.62
C GLY A 43 -11.77 -0.38 -7.16
N TYR A 44 -11.34 -0.81 -5.96
CA TYR A 44 -11.65 -2.11 -5.37
C TYR A 44 -11.42 -2.13 -3.85
N THR A 45 -11.94 -3.14 -3.13
CA THR A 45 -11.59 -3.44 -1.73
C THR A 45 -10.43 -4.44 -1.70
N PHE A 46 -9.54 -4.43 -0.70
CA PHE A 46 -8.57 -5.53 -0.56
C PHE A 46 -9.36 -6.84 -0.46
N THR A 47 -9.29 -7.65 -1.52
CA THR A 47 -10.08 -8.89 -1.64
C THR A 47 -9.49 -9.98 -0.73
N SER A 48 -9.78 -11.26 -0.97
CA SER A 48 -9.22 -12.43 -0.25
C SER A 48 -7.68 -12.58 -0.18
N TYR A 49 -6.88 -11.59 -0.60
CA TYR A 49 -5.42 -11.60 -0.51
C TYR A 49 -4.94 -10.78 0.69
N HIS A 50 -3.89 -11.27 1.35
CA HIS A 50 -3.26 -10.56 2.44
C HIS A 50 -2.67 -9.23 1.98
N ILE A 51 -2.77 -8.22 2.85
CA ILE A 51 -2.08 -6.95 2.67
C ILE A 51 -0.74 -7.07 3.36
N ASN A 52 0.33 -7.06 2.58
CA ASN A 52 1.69 -7.22 3.04
C ASN A 52 2.36 -5.85 3.19
N TRP A 53 3.20 -5.73 4.21
CA TRP A 53 4.09 -4.62 4.40
C TRP A 53 5.54 -5.12 4.30
N ALA A 54 6.34 -4.39 3.55
CA ALA A 54 7.77 -4.60 3.44
C ALA A 54 8.51 -3.28 3.59
N ARG A 55 9.79 -3.33 3.93
CA ARG A 55 10.65 -2.15 3.94
C ARG A 55 11.96 -2.43 3.21
N GLN A 56 12.57 -1.38 2.68
CA GLN A 56 13.90 -1.42 2.10
C GLN A 56 14.72 -0.27 2.68
N ALA A 57 15.68 -0.60 3.53
CA ALA A 57 16.65 0.38 4.03
C ALA A 57 17.69 0.69 2.92
N PRO A 58 18.30 1.89 2.92
CA PRO A 58 19.33 2.24 1.95
C PRO A 58 20.48 1.20 1.91
N GLY A 59 20.79 0.67 0.73
CA GLY A 59 21.82 -0.35 0.55
C GLY A 59 21.48 -1.75 1.10
N LYS A 60 20.21 -1.98 1.49
CA LYS A 60 19.73 -3.29 1.95
C LYS A 60 18.71 -3.89 0.98
N GLY A 61 18.51 -5.20 1.11
CA GLY A 61 17.44 -5.92 0.43
C GLY A 61 16.06 -5.57 0.97
N LEU A 62 15.02 -6.09 0.32
CA LEU A 62 13.66 -5.98 0.80
C LEU A 62 13.46 -6.87 2.03
N GLU A 63 12.96 -6.31 3.12
CA GLU A 63 12.64 -7.00 4.37
C GLU A 63 11.12 -7.03 4.55
N TRP A 64 10.55 -8.22 4.73
CA TRP A 64 9.13 -8.34 5.06
C TRP A 64 8.87 -7.92 6.50
N VAL A 65 7.88 -7.06 6.72
CA VAL A 65 7.54 -6.50 8.04
C VAL A 65 6.40 -7.28 8.69
N GLY A 66 5.36 -7.56 7.91
CA GLY A 66 4.16 -8.23 8.40
C GLY A 66 3.03 -8.21 7.38
N ARG A 67 1.90 -8.83 7.73
CA ARG A 67 0.69 -8.82 6.93
C ARG A 67 -0.56 -8.76 7.78
N ILE A 68 -1.66 -8.36 7.16
CA ILE A 68 -3.00 -8.47 7.74
C ILE A 68 -3.92 -9.26 6.80
N ASN A 69 -4.68 -10.19 7.37
CA ASN A 69 -5.79 -10.84 6.67
C ASN A 69 -6.95 -9.84 6.59
N PRO A 70 -7.40 -9.45 5.38
CA PRO A 70 -8.48 -8.49 5.23
C PRO A 70 -9.80 -8.96 5.87
N ASN A 71 -10.12 -10.25 5.73
CA ASN A 71 -11.37 -10.83 6.19
C ASN A 71 -11.41 -11.00 7.72
N SER A 72 -10.41 -11.66 8.29
CA SER A 72 -10.40 -11.94 9.74
C SER A 72 -9.77 -10.83 10.58
N GLY A 73 -8.99 -9.93 9.98
CA GLY A 73 -8.17 -8.96 10.71
C GLY A 73 -6.95 -9.56 11.41
N GLY A 74 -6.70 -10.87 11.26
CA GLY A 74 -5.53 -11.54 11.83
C GLY A 74 -4.22 -10.98 11.27
N THR A 75 -3.23 -10.79 12.14
CA THR A 75 -1.92 -10.21 11.77
C THR A 75 -0.79 -11.17 12.05
N ASP A 76 0.19 -11.20 11.15
CA ASP A 76 1.48 -11.87 11.34
C ASP A 76 2.59 -10.84 11.14
N TYR A 77 3.68 -10.97 11.90
CA TYR A 77 4.82 -10.06 11.83
C TYR A 77 6.12 -10.86 11.68
N ALA A 78 7.11 -10.26 11.04
CA ALA A 78 8.47 -10.77 11.13
C ALA A 78 9.01 -10.55 12.55
N SER A 79 9.86 -11.48 13.01
CA SER A 79 10.41 -11.48 14.37
C SER A 79 11.09 -10.16 14.74
N ALA A 80 11.76 -9.51 13.79
CA ALA A 80 12.43 -8.21 13.99
C ALA A 80 11.47 -7.04 14.29
N PHE A 81 10.19 -7.18 13.93
CA PHE A 81 9.17 -6.14 14.07
C PHE A 81 8.10 -6.45 15.11
N GLN A 82 8.13 -7.66 15.68
CA GLN A 82 7.22 -8.11 16.71
C GLN A 82 7.22 -7.13 17.89
N GLY A 83 6.03 -6.64 18.26
CA GLY A 83 5.84 -5.72 19.38
C GLY A 83 6.30 -4.27 19.12
N ARG A 84 6.85 -3.96 17.93
CA ARG A 84 7.19 -2.59 17.53
C ARG A 84 6.22 -2.01 16.51
N VAL A 85 5.66 -2.86 15.67
CA VAL A 85 4.76 -2.47 14.58
C VAL A 85 3.35 -2.94 14.87
N THR A 86 2.37 -2.10 14.51
CA THR A 86 0.95 -2.44 14.53
C THR A 86 0.39 -2.28 13.12
N ILE A 87 -0.15 -3.37 12.55
CA ILE A 87 -0.84 -3.33 11.26
C ILE A 87 -2.35 -3.34 11.51
N THR A 88 -3.08 -2.43 10.87
CA THR A 88 -4.55 -2.33 10.97
C THR A 88 -5.18 -2.09 9.60
N ARG A 89 -6.49 -2.28 9.50
CA ARG A 89 -7.28 -2.00 8.30
C ARG A 89 -8.66 -1.44 8.66
N ASP A 90 -9.30 -0.70 7.75
CA ASP A 90 -10.67 -0.20 7.92
C ASP A 90 -11.72 -1.30 7.69
N ASN A 91 -12.95 -1.06 8.13
CA ASN A 91 -14.03 -2.05 7.99
C ASN A 91 -14.45 -2.29 6.55
N SER A 92 -14.33 -1.28 5.68
CA SER A 92 -14.55 -1.40 4.23
C SER A 92 -13.42 -2.14 3.52
N ILE A 93 -12.30 -2.40 4.21
CA ILE A 93 -11.14 -3.07 3.65
C ILE A 93 -10.66 -2.31 2.39
N THR A 94 -10.58 -1.00 2.49
CA THR A 94 -10.10 -0.08 1.46
C THR A 94 -8.82 0.64 1.86
N THR A 95 -8.55 0.66 3.18
CA THR A 95 -7.38 1.30 3.75
C THR A 95 -6.71 0.37 4.75
N ALA A 96 -5.40 0.22 4.63
CA ALA A 96 -4.54 -0.41 5.62
C ALA A 96 -3.53 0.59 6.17
N TRP A 97 -3.11 0.36 7.40
CA TRP A 97 -2.11 1.18 8.07
C TRP A 97 -1.02 0.32 8.68
N LEU A 98 0.19 0.86 8.64
CA LEU A 98 1.32 0.39 9.42
C LEU A 98 1.74 1.50 10.37
N GLN A 99 1.63 1.24 11.66
CA GLN A 99 2.08 2.15 12.71
C GLN A 99 3.35 1.60 13.33
N LEU A 100 4.40 2.43 13.36
CA LEU A 100 5.66 2.13 14.01
C LEU A 100 5.92 3.19 15.08
N GLY A 101 6.18 2.74 16.30
CA GLY A 101 6.43 3.60 17.45
C GLY A 101 7.89 3.62 17.89
N SER A 102 8.25 4.64 18.66
CA SER A 102 9.59 4.82 19.24
C SER A 102 10.68 4.68 18.19
N LEU A 103 10.58 5.49 17.13
CA LEU A 103 11.43 5.40 15.94
C LEU A 103 12.92 5.49 16.28
N ARG A 104 13.71 4.64 15.64
CA ARG A 104 15.18 4.56 15.71
C ARG A 104 15.77 4.91 14.36
N ALA A 105 17.08 5.22 14.33
CA ALA A 105 17.78 5.49 13.07
C ALA A 105 17.63 4.33 12.07
N ASP A 106 17.71 3.08 12.55
CA ASP A 106 17.58 1.85 11.76
C ASP A 106 16.16 1.61 11.20
N ASP A 107 15.17 2.42 11.60
CA ASP A 107 13.83 2.36 11.05
C ASP A 107 13.69 3.19 9.76
N THR A 108 14.74 3.93 9.37
CA THR A 108 14.80 4.72 8.12
C THR A 108 14.84 3.79 6.92
N ALA A 109 13.74 3.74 6.18
CA ALA A 109 13.58 2.90 5.01
C ALA A 109 12.46 3.42 4.11
N THR A 110 12.43 2.96 2.86
CA THR A 110 11.20 3.02 2.06
C THR A 110 10.30 1.87 2.48
N TYR A 111 9.05 2.18 2.82
CA TYR A 111 8.06 1.19 3.22
C TYR A 111 7.06 0.98 2.08
N TYR A 112 6.79 -0.27 1.76
CA TYR A 112 5.93 -0.69 0.67
C TYR A 112 4.73 -1.45 1.22
N CYS A 113 3.56 -1.11 0.70
CA CYS A 113 2.35 -1.89 0.81
C CYS A 113 2.18 -2.72 -0.46
N ALA A 114 1.90 -4.01 -0.30
CA ALA A 114 1.68 -4.93 -1.41
C ALA A 114 0.47 -5.82 -1.16
N ARG A 115 -0.15 -6.29 -2.24
CA ARG A 115 -1.20 -7.31 -2.24
C ARG A 115 -0.77 -8.46 -3.13
#